data_AF-A0A496LK63-F1
#
_entry.id   AF-A0A496LK63-F1
#
_cell.length_a   1.000
_cell.length_b   1.000
_cell.length_c   1.000
_cell.angle_alpha   90.00
_cell.angle_beta   90.00
_cell.angle_gamma   90.00
#
_symmetry.space_group_name_H-M   'P 1'
#
loop_
_entity.id
_entity.type
_entity.pdbx_description
1 polymer ?
#
loop_
_entity_poly.entity_id
_entity_poly.type
_entity_poly.pdbx_seq_one_letter_code
_entity_poly.pdbx_strand_id
1 'polypeptide(L)' 'GEGKKNSGRHPVTPWGKPTKGYKTRHKKASDKLIISRRKGK' A
#
# COMPACT_ATOMS: atom_id res chain seq x y z
N GLY A 1 6.57 -11.66 -22.91
CA GLY A 1 7.64 -11.70 -21.90
C GLY A 1 7.71 -13.12 -21.40
N GLU A 2 8.65 -13.90 -21.90
CA GLU A 2 8.63 -15.36 -21.81
C GLU A 2 9.21 -15.84 -20.47
N GLY A 3 8.57 -16.84 -19.86
CA GLY A 3 8.96 -17.44 -18.58
C GLY A 3 8.44 -16.72 -17.32
N LYS A 4 8.45 -17.45 -16.19
CA LYS A 4 8.11 -16.87 -14.87
C LYS A 4 9.23 -15.92 -14.44
N LYS A 5 9.00 -14.62 -14.65
CA LYS A 5 9.90 -13.56 -14.21
C LYS A 5 9.28 -12.76 -13.07
N ASN A 6 10.07 -12.49 -12.04
CA ASN A 6 9.74 -11.42 -11.10
C ASN A 6 9.95 -10.12 -11.86
N SER A 7 8.87 -9.40 -12.19
CA SER A 7 8.98 -8.13 -12.89
C SER A 7 9.93 -7.24 -12.07
N GLY A 8 11.02 -6.73 -12.65
CA GLY A 8 12.06 -5.92 -11.97
C GLY A 8 11.59 -4.56 -11.45
N ARG A 9 10.29 -4.42 -11.19
CA ARG A 9 9.62 -3.26 -10.62
C ARG A 9 9.06 -3.67 -9.25
N HIS A 10 8.80 -2.69 -8.38
CA HIS A 10 8.07 -2.96 -7.16
C HIS A 10 6.74 -3.68 -7.48
N PRO A 11 6.32 -4.66 -6.68
CA PRO A 11 5.10 -5.39 -6.93
C PRO A 11 3.90 -4.45 -6.83
N VAL A 12 3.07 -4.50 -7.86
CA VAL A 12 1.87 -3.68 -8.01
C VAL A 12 0.65 -4.57 -8.21
N THR A 13 -0.52 -4.01 -7.98
CA THR A 13 -1.79 -4.60 -8.40
C THR A 13 -1.89 -4.59 -9.93
N PRO A 14 -2.86 -5.31 -10.52
CA PRO A 14 -3.13 -5.22 -11.96
C PRO A 14 -3.40 -3.79 -12.46
N TRP A 15 -3.79 -2.88 -11.56
CA TRP A 15 -4.06 -1.47 -11.85
C TRP A 15 -2.91 -0.53 -11.47
N GLY A 16 -1.73 -1.06 -11.14
CA GLY A 16 -0.53 -0.26 -10.89
C GLY A 16 -0.36 0.28 -9.47
N LYS A 17 -1.26 -0.05 -8.53
CA LYS A 17 -1.12 0.39 -7.13
C LYS A 17 -0.05 -0.46 -6.42
N PRO A 18 0.95 0.11 -5.72
CA PRO A 18 1.96 -0.68 -5.03
C PRO A 18 1.35 -1.54 -3.91
N THR A 19 1.79 -2.80 -3.80
CA THR A 19 1.22 -3.77 -2.84
C THR A 19 2.04 -3.92 -1.56
N LYS A 20 3.33 -3.56 -1.58
CA LYS A 20 4.21 -3.64 -0.41
C LYS A 20 4.34 -2.27 0.26
N GLY A 21 3.80 -2.15 1.47
CA GLY A 21 4.01 -1.00 2.37
C GLY A 21 3.22 0.27 2.05
N TYR A 22 2.52 0.34 0.91
CA TYR A 22 1.76 1.51 0.52
C TYR A 22 0.51 1.70 1.39
N LYS A 23 0.41 2.86 2.06
CA LYS A 23 -0.78 3.24 2.82
C LYS A 23 -1.89 3.63 1.85
N THR A 24 -3.01 2.93 1.92
CA THR A 24 -4.16 3.16 1.02
C THR A 24 -5.18 4.16 1.57
N ARG A 25 -5.08 4.52 2.86
CA ARG A 25 -5.95 5.48 3.51
C ARG A 25 -5.44 6.91 3.30
N HIS A 26 -6.29 7.75 2.74
CA HIS A 26 -6.09 9.20 2.66
C HIS A 26 -6.53 9.91 3.94
N LYS A 27 -6.13 11.17 4.09
CA LYS A 27 -6.56 12.00 5.23
C LYS A 27 -8.07 12.18 5.20
N LYS A 28 -8.74 11.93 6.32
CA LYS A 28 -10.19 12.10 6.49
C LYS A 28 -10.48 12.89 7.77
N ALA A 29 -11.63 13.57 7.84
CA ALA A 29 -12.02 14.30 9.06
C ALA A 29 -12.08 13.38 10.31
N SER A 30 -12.47 12.13 10.12
CA SER A 30 -12.50 11.10 11.16
C SER A 30 -11.11 10.69 11.68
N ASP A 31 -10.00 11.13 11.06
CA ASP A 31 -8.66 10.91 11.60
C ASP A 31 -8.49 11.53 13.00
N LYS A 32 -9.26 12.58 13.33
CA LYS A 32 -9.25 13.23 14.65
C LYS A 32 -9.72 12.32 15.78
N LEU A 33 -10.55 11.32 15.46
CA LEU A 33 -11.13 10.40 16.43
C LEU A 33 -10.28 9.14 16.64
N ILE A 34 -9.13 9.02 15.95
CA ILE A 34 -8.26 7.85 16.03
C ILE A 34 -7.25 8.01 17.15
N ILE A 35 -7.41 7.21 18.21
CA ILE A 35 -6.54 7.23 19.40
C ILE A 35 -5.19 6.57 19.11
N SER A 36 -5.16 5.42 18.43
CA SER A 36 -3.93 4.73 18.06
C SER A 36 -4.02 4.13 16.65
N ARG A 37 -2.86 4.02 15.98
CA ARG A 37 -2.73 3.34 14.69
C ARG A 37 -1.95 2.04 14.89
N ARG A 38 -2.18 1.03 14.05
CA ARG A 38 -1.45 -0.25 14.07
C ARG A 38 0.09 -0.11 13.91
N LYS A 39 0.58 1.01 13.37
CA LYS A 39 2.02 1.33 13.30
C LYS A 39 2.47 2.33 14.38
N GLY A 40 1.64 2.63 15.38
CA GLY A 40 2.09 3.26 16.62
C GLY A 40 2.84 2.21 17.44
N LYS A 41 3.91 2.64 18.10
CA LYS A 41 4.89 1.85 18.87
C LYS A 41 4.43 0.46 19.29
#